data_AF-A3LN00-F1
#
_entry.id   AF-A3LN00-F1
#
_cell.length_a   1.000
_cell.length_b   1.000
_cell.length_c   1.000
_cell.angle_alpha   90.00
_cell.angle_beta   90.00
_cell.angle_gamma   90.00
#
_symmetry.space_group_name_H-M   'P 1'
#
loop_
_entity.id
_entity.type
_entity.pdbx_description
1 polymer ?
#
loop_
_entity_poly.entity_id
_entity_poly.type
_entity_poly.pdbx_seq_one_letter_code
_entity_poly.pdbx_strand_id
1 'polypeptide(L)'
;MTKPYWNHPVLKNPVKWLPGRKQHAASLYQKGFYENLTSNPFARQLEETRADGTTVRFPQGNLIKLTVDSIRDTSVECKDVNTKDMNRLWIFPIINRAVSQEKFYYNANHILNNRRYLESVVRDAKLSKRFLPRKVQFNSSSDIKRASEFLPHFSEVVKHLYENNIVKLAKGPFTTKGKNGIIIGTQGPLIIFRDNVAVINISKLVENFETILSPQKDSIYIDFEKHPELCELIILLVDYRS
;
A
#
# COMPACT_ATOMS: atom_id res chain seq x y z
N MET A 1 19.03 -7.66 19.78
CA MET A 1 17.79 -6.83 19.80
C MET A 1 17.08 -6.99 18.47
N THR A 2 15.85 -7.49 18.46
CA THR A 2 14.99 -7.51 17.27
C THR A 2 14.56 -6.09 16.94
N LYS A 3 14.84 -5.63 15.71
CA LYS A 3 14.46 -4.28 15.28
C LYS A 3 12.92 -4.11 15.35
N PRO A 4 12.38 -2.95 15.77
CA PRO A 4 10.96 -2.77 16.06
C PRO A 4 10.01 -3.17 14.92
N TYR A 5 10.45 -3.00 13.67
CA TYR A 5 9.69 -3.35 12.48
C TYR A 5 9.50 -4.87 12.30
N TRP A 6 10.33 -5.73 12.91
CA TRP A 6 10.11 -7.19 12.91
C TRP A 6 8.92 -7.63 13.77
N ASN A 7 8.47 -6.78 14.68
CA ASN A 7 7.28 -7.02 15.48
C ASN A 7 6.00 -6.50 14.82
N HIS A 8 6.07 -6.06 13.57
CA HIS A 8 4.93 -5.56 12.83
C HIS A 8 3.85 -6.66 12.67
N PRO A 9 2.57 -6.39 13.02
CA PRO A 9 1.50 -7.39 12.97
C PRO A 9 1.36 -8.09 11.61
N VAL A 10 1.68 -7.40 10.51
CA VAL A 10 1.66 -7.95 9.14
C VAL A 10 2.75 -9.00 8.89
N LEU A 11 3.91 -8.92 9.58
CA LEU A 11 4.94 -9.96 9.51
C LEU A 11 4.60 -11.17 10.39
N LYS A 12 3.73 -10.99 11.38
CA LYS A 12 3.25 -12.04 12.28
C LYS A 12 1.88 -12.60 11.90
N ASN A 13 1.19 -12.06 10.89
CA ASN A 13 -0.16 -12.53 10.61
C ASN A 13 -0.68 -12.18 9.20
N PRO A 14 -0.36 -12.99 8.16
CA PRO A 14 -1.12 -12.98 6.93
C PRO A 14 -2.59 -13.35 7.16
N VAL A 15 -2.90 -14.00 8.29
CA VAL A 15 -4.25 -14.44 8.65
C VAL A 15 -5.15 -13.32 9.18
N LYS A 16 -4.70 -12.04 9.17
CA LYS A 16 -5.59 -10.90 9.44
C LYS A 16 -6.71 -10.84 8.38
N TRP A 17 -6.45 -11.16 7.12
CA TRP A 17 -7.43 -10.96 6.04
C TRP A 17 -8.04 -12.24 5.48
N LEU A 18 -7.76 -13.38 6.13
CA LEU A 18 -8.21 -14.70 5.71
C LEU A 18 -9.30 -15.23 6.65
N PRO A 19 -10.40 -15.79 6.12
CA PRO A 19 -11.38 -16.47 6.96
C PRO A 19 -10.76 -17.75 7.57
N GLY A 20 -10.86 -17.94 8.90
CA GLY A 20 -10.45 -19.19 9.57
C GLY A 20 -9.38 -19.06 10.67
N ARG A 21 -8.65 -20.17 10.95
CA ARG A 21 -7.70 -20.30 12.08
C ARG A 21 -6.50 -19.35 11.91
N LYS A 22 -6.40 -18.37 12.82
CA LYS A 22 -5.50 -17.20 12.81
C LYS A 22 -4.02 -17.45 13.17
N GLN A 23 -3.54 -18.69 13.05
CA GLN A 23 -2.16 -19.04 13.41
C GLN A 23 -1.35 -19.36 12.16
N HIS A 24 -0.19 -18.70 12.04
CA HIS A 24 0.85 -19.08 11.09
C HIS A 24 1.22 -20.53 11.30
N ALA A 25 1.04 -21.34 10.26
CA ALA A 25 1.79 -22.56 10.13
C ALA A 25 2.30 -22.62 8.70
N ALA A 26 3.62 -22.66 8.52
CA ALA A 26 4.26 -22.85 7.21
C ALA A 26 3.68 -24.06 6.45
N SER A 27 3.14 -25.04 7.19
CA SER A 27 2.42 -26.20 6.66
C SER A 27 1.10 -25.87 5.94
N LEU A 28 0.46 -24.71 6.17
CA LEU A 28 -0.80 -24.32 5.51
C LEU A 28 -0.56 -23.93 4.04
N TYR A 29 0.59 -23.31 3.74
CA TYR A 29 1.03 -23.05 2.37
C TYR A 29 1.25 -24.34 1.58
N GLN A 30 1.82 -25.37 2.23
CA GLN A 30 2.12 -26.65 1.61
C GLN A 30 0.89 -27.55 1.41
N LYS A 31 -0.17 -27.32 2.18
CA LYS A 31 -1.40 -28.14 2.18
C LYS A 31 -2.54 -27.56 1.34
N GLY A 32 -2.33 -26.44 0.64
CA GLY A 32 -3.38 -25.81 -0.17
C GLY A 32 -4.59 -25.37 0.64
N PHE A 33 -4.40 -24.98 1.91
CA PHE A 33 -5.49 -24.75 2.87
C PHE A 33 -6.36 -23.53 2.57
N TYR A 34 -5.99 -22.73 1.57
CA TYR A 34 -6.75 -21.57 1.14
C TYR A 34 -7.64 -21.98 -0.04
N GLU A 35 -8.88 -22.36 0.23
CA GLU A 35 -9.89 -22.49 -0.83
C GLU A 35 -10.09 -21.10 -1.47
N ASN A 36 -10.16 -21.03 -2.81
CA ASN A 36 -10.34 -19.79 -3.59
C ASN A 36 -9.21 -18.72 -3.46
N LEU A 37 -7.94 -19.13 -3.42
CA LEU A 37 -6.78 -18.22 -3.56
C LEU A 37 -6.89 -17.31 -4.80
N THR A 38 -7.46 -17.83 -5.90
CA THR A 38 -7.57 -17.14 -7.19
C THR A 38 -8.36 -15.85 -7.11
N SER A 39 -9.38 -15.78 -6.24
CA SER A 39 -10.23 -14.60 -6.10
C SER A 39 -9.91 -13.71 -4.91
N ASN A 40 -9.09 -14.17 -3.95
CA ASN A 40 -8.71 -13.37 -2.80
C ASN A 40 -7.51 -12.45 -3.14
N PRO A 41 -7.66 -11.11 -3.12
CA PRO A 41 -6.55 -10.20 -3.43
C PRO A 41 -5.37 -10.34 -2.45
N PHE A 42 -5.64 -10.65 -1.18
CA PHE A 42 -4.61 -10.84 -0.17
C PHE A 42 -3.78 -12.12 -0.40
N ALA A 43 -4.41 -13.18 -0.90
CA ALA A 43 -3.71 -14.42 -1.24
C ALA A 43 -2.67 -14.22 -2.34
N ARG A 44 -3.06 -13.55 -3.42
CA ARG A 44 -2.18 -13.23 -4.57
C ARG A 44 -0.96 -12.42 -4.14
N GLN A 45 -1.14 -11.54 -3.15
CA GLN A 45 -0.07 -10.74 -2.58
C GLN A 45 1.04 -11.53 -1.86
N LEU A 46 0.79 -12.79 -1.52
CA LEU A 46 1.72 -13.68 -0.82
C LEU A 46 2.50 -14.62 -1.75
N GLU A 47 2.13 -14.71 -3.03
CA GLU A 47 2.71 -15.67 -3.99
C GLU A 47 4.19 -15.36 -4.30
N GLU A 48 4.54 -14.08 -4.34
CA GLU A 48 5.89 -13.62 -4.64
C GLU A 48 6.51 -12.88 -3.45
N THR A 49 7.84 -12.96 -3.35
CA THR A 49 8.61 -12.14 -2.41
C THR A 49 9.64 -11.29 -3.15
N ARG A 50 9.78 -10.03 -2.72
CA ARG A 50 10.80 -9.10 -3.23
C ARG A 50 11.62 -8.58 -2.07
N ALA A 51 12.87 -8.22 -2.37
CA ALA A 51 13.72 -7.53 -1.41
C ALA A 51 13.36 -6.04 -1.39
N ASP A 52 13.32 -5.46 -0.20
CA ASP A 52 13.31 -4.01 -0.04
C ASP A 52 14.74 -3.42 -0.24
N GLY A 53 14.87 -2.11 -0.14
CA GLY A 53 16.19 -1.43 -0.20
C GLY A 53 17.21 -1.93 0.83
N THR A 54 16.79 -2.62 1.90
CA THR A 54 17.67 -3.18 2.93
C THR A 54 18.09 -4.63 2.66
N THR A 55 17.73 -5.21 1.51
CA THR A 55 17.93 -6.62 1.12
C THR A 55 17.05 -7.62 1.87
N VAL A 56 16.21 -7.16 2.80
CA VAL A 56 15.25 -8.02 3.51
C VAL A 56 14.10 -8.34 2.57
N ARG A 57 13.71 -9.62 2.50
CA ARG A 57 12.61 -10.08 1.64
C ARG A 57 11.28 -10.02 2.36
N PHE A 58 10.28 -9.49 1.67
CA PHE A 58 8.90 -9.42 2.12
C PHE A 58 7.96 -9.92 1.01
N PRO A 59 6.74 -10.39 1.34
CA PRO A 59 5.70 -10.62 0.35
C PRO A 59 5.49 -9.38 -0.51
N GLN A 60 5.36 -9.55 -1.83
CA GLN A 60 5.29 -8.45 -2.77
C GLN A 60 4.10 -7.52 -2.51
N GLY A 61 2.96 -8.04 -2.07
CA GLY A 61 1.82 -7.17 -1.74
C GLY A 61 2.04 -6.27 -0.53
N ASN A 62 2.98 -6.61 0.35
CA ASN A 62 3.35 -5.74 1.49
C ASN A 62 4.35 -4.66 1.09
N LEU A 63 4.70 -4.56 -0.18
CA LEU A 63 5.72 -3.66 -0.70
C LEU A 63 5.11 -2.64 -1.66
N ILE A 64 5.48 -1.38 -1.46
CA ILE A 64 5.24 -0.31 -2.41
C ILE A 64 6.42 -0.31 -3.39
N LYS A 65 6.12 -0.42 -4.69
CA LYS A 65 7.13 -0.24 -5.74
C LYS A 65 7.53 1.23 -5.82
N LEU A 66 8.83 1.50 -5.87
CA LEU A 66 9.33 2.86 -6.04
C LEU A 66 9.82 3.10 -7.47
N THR A 67 9.79 4.35 -7.87
CA THR A 67 10.36 4.83 -9.13
C THR A 67 11.05 6.17 -8.92
N VAL A 68 11.82 6.60 -9.91
CA VAL A 68 12.35 7.95 -9.98
C VAL A 68 11.64 8.71 -11.10
N ASP A 69 11.04 9.84 -10.74
CA ASP A 69 10.25 10.67 -11.66
C ASP A 69 10.41 12.16 -11.34
N SER A 70 9.99 13.03 -12.26
CA SER A 70 9.87 14.48 -11.99
C SER A 70 8.46 14.81 -11.51
N ILE A 71 8.30 15.79 -10.61
CA ILE A 71 6.97 16.15 -10.08
C ILE A 71 6.04 16.61 -11.21
N ARG A 72 6.58 17.33 -12.19
CA ARG A 72 5.83 17.81 -13.36
C ARG A 72 5.19 16.67 -14.16
N ASP A 73 5.83 15.51 -14.18
CA ASP A 73 5.37 14.33 -14.91
C ASP A 73 4.45 13.44 -14.05
N THR A 74 4.22 13.82 -12.79
CA THR A 74 3.29 13.13 -11.87
C THR A 74 2.01 13.92 -11.64
N SER A 75 0.90 13.22 -11.39
CA SER A 75 -0.38 13.84 -11.01
C SER A 75 -0.47 14.15 -9.50
N VAL A 76 0.66 14.29 -8.82
CA VAL A 76 0.72 14.48 -7.36
C VAL A 76 0.98 15.96 -7.04
N GLU A 77 0.01 16.61 -6.40
CA GLU A 77 0.20 17.95 -5.86
C GLU A 77 1.09 17.89 -4.61
N CYS A 78 2.33 18.37 -4.72
CA CYS A 78 3.24 18.54 -3.58
C CYS A 78 3.28 20.02 -3.19
N LYS A 79 2.55 20.39 -2.12
CA LYS A 79 2.41 21.80 -1.67
C LYS A 79 3.73 22.44 -1.23
N ASP A 80 4.70 21.63 -0.82
CA ASP A 80 5.98 22.10 -0.26
C ASP A 80 7.14 22.08 -1.27
N VAL A 81 6.85 21.83 -2.55
CA VAL A 81 7.86 21.84 -3.61
C VAL A 81 7.78 23.17 -4.34
N ASN A 82 8.86 23.94 -4.29
CA ASN A 82 8.97 25.20 -4.99
C ASN A 82 8.88 24.98 -6.51
N THR A 83 8.31 25.92 -7.26
CA THR A 83 8.21 25.84 -8.73
C THR A 83 9.56 25.64 -9.41
N LYS A 84 10.64 26.11 -8.78
CA LYS A 84 12.03 25.91 -9.23
C LYS A 84 12.51 24.46 -9.13
N ASP A 85 11.90 23.65 -8.26
CA ASP A 85 12.26 22.25 -8.00
C ASP A 85 11.32 21.25 -8.71
N MET A 86 10.39 21.73 -9.54
CA MET A 86 9.45 20.86 -10.27
C MET A 86 10.12 19.94 -11.29
N ASN A 87 11.25 20.38 -11.86
CA ASN A 87 12.08 19.58 -12.78
C ASN A 87 13.09 18.69 -12.04
N ARG A 88 13.15 18.76 -10.70
CA ARG A 88 13.99 17.88 -9.90
C ARG A 88 13.41 16.46 -9.94
N LEU A 89 14.30 15.48 -9.97
CA LEU A 89 13.95 14.07 -9.88
C LEU A 89 13.76 13.68 -8.41
N TRP A 90 12.74 12.87 -8.13
CA TRP A 90 12.41 12.41 -6.78
C TRP A 90 12.10 10.92 -6.78
N ILE A 91 12.25 10.28 -5.61
CA ILE A 91 11.74 8.93 -5.39
C ILE A 91 10.24 9.00 -5.13
N PHE A 92 9.47 8.29 -5.97
CA PHE A 92 8.00 8.25 -5.95
C PHE A 92 7.47 6.85 -5.68
N PRO A 93 6.32 6.73 -4.99
CA PRO A 93 5.60 5.47 -4.87
C PRO A 93 4.74 5.22 -6.12
N ILE A 94 4.71 3.98 -6.60
CA ILE A 94 3.77 3.55 -7.65
C ILE A 94 2.60 2.82 -6.96
N ILE A 95 1.44 3.46 -6.95
CA ILE A 95 0.17 2.90 -6.44
C ILE A 95 -0.88 3.06 -7.55
N ASN A 96 -1.31 1.93 -8.14
CA ASN A 96 -2.31 1.86 -9.23
C ASN A 96 -2.09 2.84 -10.40
N ARG A 97 -0.83 3.03 -10.83
CA ARG A 97 -0.53 3.74 -12.08
C ARG A 97 -0.76 2.79 -13.27
N ALA A 98 -1.53 3.22 -14.27
CA ALA A 98 -1.75 2.43 -15.48
C ALA A 98 -0.41 2.15 -16.18
N VAL A 99 -0.21 0.89 -16.60
CA VAL A 99 1.00 0.38 -17.30
C VAL A 99 1.36 1.24 -18.54
N SER A 100 0.38 1.94 -19.12
CA SER A 100 0.58 2.83 -20.28
C SER A 100 1.36 4.13 -19.99
N GLN A 101 1.73 4.43 -18.74
CA GLN A 101 2.58 5.57 -18.36
C GLN A 101 4.02 5.17 -18.02
N GLU A 102 4.51 4.03 -18.54
CA GLU A 102 5.84 3.46 -18.25
C GLU A 102 7.07 4.25 -18.75
N LYS A 103 6.97 5.57 -18.96
CA LYS A 103 8.16 6.42 -19.11
C LYS A 103 8.65 6.87 -17.75
N PHE A 104 9.20 5.94 -16.97
CA PHE A 104 9.96 6.28 -15.78
C PHE A 104 11.40 6.63 -16.16
N TYR A 105 12.02 7.56 -15.44
CA TYR A 105 13.45 7.81 -15.61
C TYR A 105 14.25 6.58 -15.14
N TYR A 106 13.90 6.01 -13.97
CA TYR A 106 14.53 4.79 -13.45
C TYR A 106 13.60 3.96 -12.55
N ASN A 107 13.63 2.63 -12.69
CA ASN A 107 13.05 1.71 -11.71
C ASN A 107 13.86 1.76 -10.39
N ALA A 108 13.21 2.04 -9.27
CA ALA A 108 13.82 2.04 -7.95
C ALA A 108 13.48 0.75 -7.18
N ASN A 109 13.97 0.62 -5.94
CA ASN A 109 13.72 -0.54 -5.09
C ASN A 109 12.26 -0.57 -4.61
N HIS A 110 11.91 -1.61 -3.83
CA HIS A 110 10.65 -1.67 -3.11
C HIS A 110 10.82 -1.16 -1.68
N ILE A 111 9.74 -0.71 -1.06
CA ILE A 111 9.71 -0.30 0.35
C ILE A 111 8.50 -0.88 1.06
N LEU A 112 8.64 -1.21 2.35
CA LEU A 112 7.55 -1.78 3.13
C LEU A 112 6.37 -0.79 3.26
N ASN A 113 5.16 -1.28 3.01
CA ASN A 113 3.91 -0.55 3.19
C ASN A 113 3.56 -0.40 4.69
N ASN A 114 4.34 0.43 5.39
CA ASN A 114 4.08 0.79 6.78
C ASN A 114 4.49 2.24 7.04
N ARG A 115 3.57 3.05 7.56
CA ARG A 115 3.79 4.48 7.79
C ARG A 115 5.02 4.76 8.64
N ARG A 116 5.16 4.10 9.79
CA ARG A 116 6.29 4.33 10.72
C ARG A 116 7.63 3.95 10.09
N TYR A 117 7.65 2.86 9.32
CA TYR A 117 8.84 2.44 8.58
C TYR A 117 9.21 3.49 7.52
N LEU A 118 8.26 3.94 6.71
CA LEU A 118 8.49 5.00 5.72
C LEU A 118 9.05 6.26 6.38
N GLU A 119 8.41 6.75 7.44
CA GLU A 119 8.86 7.94 8.18
C GLU A 119 10.28 7.77 8.74
N SER A 120 10.64 6.55 9.17
CA SER A 120 11.99 6.26 9.65
C SER A 120 13.04 6.23 8.53
N VAL A 121 12.69 5.65 7.36
CA VAL A 121 13.57 5.57 6.18
C VAL A 121 13.83 6.95 5.60
N VAL A 122 12.79 7.77 5.49
CA VAL A 122 12.89 9.12 4.92
C VAL A 122 13.73 10.03 5.81
N ARG A 123 13.64 9.88 7.14
CA ARG A 123 14.41 10.68 8.10
C ARG A 123 15.89 10.31 8.16
N ASP A 124 16.24 9.04 7.90
CA ASP A 124 17.62 8.57 7.93
C ASP A 124 18.26 8.66 6.53
N ALA A 125 19.11 9.67 6.34
CA ALA A 125 19.81 9.92 5.09
C ALA A 125 20.74 8.78 4.61
N LYS A 126 21.20 7.89 5.51
CA LYS A 126 21.99 6.71 5.12
C LYS A 126 21.08 5.57 4.67
N LEU A 127 19.94 5.40 5.33
CA LEU A 127 18.95 4.38 5.00
C LEU A 127 18.23 4.70 3.69
N SER A 128 17.85 5.97 3.49
CA SER A 128 17.16 6.44 2.28
C SER A 128 17.93 6.13 1.00
N LYS A 129 19.27 6.30 1.02
CA LYS A 129 20.16 5.98 -0.11
C LYS A 129 20.08 4.54 -0.59
N ARG A 130 19.69 3.61 0.28
CA ARG A 130 19.55 2.19 -0.08
C ARG A 130 18.35 1.93 -1.01
N PHE A 131 17.38 2.84 -1.05
CA PHE A 131 16.19 2.72 -1.89
C PHE A 131 16.37 3.36 -3.28
N LEU A 132 17.51 4.02 -3.52
CA LEU A 132 17.86 4.59 -4.82
C LEU A 132 18.06 3.50 -5.88
N PRO A 133 17.76 3.77 -7.17
CA PRO A 133 18.10 2.86 -8.24
C PRO A 133 19.60 2.56 -8.27
N ARG A 134 19.97 1.30 -8.56
CA ARG A 134 21.39 0.90 -8.62
C ARG A 134 22.21 1.74 -9.60
N LYS A 135 21.62 2.11 -10.75
CA LYS A 135 22.29 2.98 -11.72
C LYS A 135 22.70 4.33 -11.10
N VAL A 136 21.89 4.86 -10.19
CA VAL A 136 22.16 6.11 -9.46
C VAL A 136 23.23 5.96 -8.39
N GLN A 137 23.28 4.79 -7.73
CA GLN A 137 24.26 4.49 -6.69
C GLN A 137 25.70 4.36 -7.23
N PHE A 138 25.87 3.83 -8.44
CA PHE A 138 27.19 3.48 -8.97
C PHE A 138 27.70 4.39 -10.11
N ASN A 139 26.81 5.12 -10.81
CA ASN A 139 27.18 6.04 -11.89
C ASN A 139 26.30 7.29 -11.84
N SER A 140 26.83 8.46 -11.47
CA SER A 140 26.00 9.67 -11.50
C SER A 140 26.72 10.93 -12.00
N SER A 141 26.21 11.43 -13.13
CA SER A 141 26.22 12.84 -13.51
C SER A 141 25.42 13.69 -12.50
N SER A 142 25.52 15.01 -12.56
CA SER A 142 24.87 15.96 -11.62
C SER A 142 23.36 15.76 -11.46
N ASP A 143 22.66 15.37 -12.52
CA ASP A 143 21.19 15.21 -12.50
C ASP A 143 20.73 13.97 -11.75
N ILE A 144 21.55 12.92 -11.75
CA ILE A 144 21.30 11.71 -10.99
C ILE A 144 21.56 11.92 -9.49
N LYS A 145 22.53 12.78 -9.13
CA LYS A 145 22.71 13.22 -7.74
C LYS A 145 21.56 14.09 -7.24
N ARG A 146 20.87 14.81 -8.13
CA ARG A 146 19.65 15.57 -7.80
C ARG A 146 18.45 14.67 -7.52
N ALA A 147 18.43 13.44 -8.06
CA ALA A 147 17.40 12.40 -7.88
C ALA A 147 17.37 11.70 -6.50
N SER A 148 18.20 12.14 -5.56
CA SER A 148 18.60 11.35 -4.39
C SER A 148 17.64 11.40 -3.19
N GLU A 149 16.49 12.03 -3.33
CA GLU A 149 15.60 12.32 -2.21
C GLU A 149 14.21 11.75 -2.43
N PHE A 150 13.63 11.24 -1.34
CA PHE A 150 12.19 11.02 -1.28
C PHE A 150 11.48 12.35 -1.38
N LEU A 151 10.27 12.33 -1.94
CA LEU A 151 9.41 13.51 -1.91
C LEU A 151 9.24 14.06 -0.48
N PRO A 152 9.10 15.38 -0.34
CA PRO A 152 8.59 15.97 0.90
C PRO A 152 7.27 15.30 1.30
N HIS A 153 7.11 15.04 2.60
CA HIS A 153 5.91 14.40 3.15
C HIS A 153 5.55 13.05 2.48
N PHE A 154 6.55 12.27 2.06
CA PHE A 154 6.36 11.00 1.34
C PHE A 154 5.31 10.06 1.95
N SER A 155 5.24 9.95 3.28
CA SER A 155 4.22 9.15 3.98
C SER A 155 2.79 9.66 3.74
N GLU A 156 2.58 10.97 3.74
CA GLU A 156 1.27 11.56 3.43
C GLU A 156 0.94 11.41 1.94
N VAL A 157 1.93 11.52 1.05
CA VAL A 157 1.73 11.25 -0.39
C VAL A 157 1.24 9.82 -0.61
N VAL A 158 1.87 8.82 0.03
CA VAL A 158 1.43 7.42 -0.04
C VAL A 158 -0.01 7.26 0.44
N LYS A 159 -0.36 7.87 1.58
CA LYS A 159 -1.72 7.84 2.14
C LYS A 159 -2.73 8.41 1.13
N HIS A 160 -2.48 9.61 0.60
CA HIS A 160 -3.39 10.27 -0.32
C HIS A 160 -3.56 9.53 -1.65
N LEU A 161 -2.50 8.88 -2.16
CA LEU A 161 -2.61 8.05 -3.35
C LEU A 161 -3.53 6.85 -3.13
N TYR A 162 -3.46 6.19 -1.97
CA TYR A 162 -4.43 5.14 -1.62
C TYR A 162 -5.85 5.70 -1.52
N GLU A 163 -6.06 6.78 -0.75
CA GLU A 163 -7.37 7.40 -0.55
C GLU A 163 -8.02 7.80 -1.88
N ASN A 164 -7.28 8.50 -2.75
CA ASN A 164 -7.79 8.94 -4.06
C ASN A 164 -8.16 7.77 -4.96
N ASN A 165 -7.35 6.71 -4.98
CA ASN A 165 -7.64 5.53 -5.79
C ASN A 165 -8.84 4.74 -5.25
N ILE A 166 -8.99 4.66 -3.92
CA ILE A 166 -10.18 4.06 -3.27
C ILE A 166 -11.42 4.84 -3.65
N VAL A 167 -11.43 6.17 -3.49
CA VAL A 167 -12.58 7.02 -3.88
C VAL A 167 -12.90 6.88 -5.37
N LYS A 168 -11.89 6.79 -6.23
CA LYS A 168 -12.08 6.61 -7.67
C LYS A 168 -12.73 5.27 -8.02
N LEU A 169 -12.33 4.19 -7.35
CA LEU A 169 -12.81 2.81 -7.59
C LEU A 169 -14.10 2.48 -6.84
N ALA A 170 -14.45 3.24 -5.81
CA ALA A 170 -15.67 3.08 -5.01
C ALA A 170 -16.94 3.53 -5.76
N LYS A 171 -17.12 3.06 -7.00
CA LYS A 171 -18.24 3.40 -7.88
C LYS A 171 -18.93 2.11 -8.29
N GLY A 172 -20.01 1.77 -7.61
CA GLY A 172 -20.79 0.60 -7.99
C GLY A 172 -22.00 0.36 -7.08
N PRO A 173 -22.94 -0.49 -7.53
CA PRO A 173 -23.98 -0.99 -6.66
C PRO A 173 -23.36 -1.96 -5.64
N PHE A 174 -23.13 -1.48 -4.42
CA PHE A 174 -22.71 -2.32 -3.31
C PHE A 174 -23.92 -2.93 -2.59
N THR A 175 -23.76 -4.18 -2.15
CA THR A 175 -24.73 -4.88 -1.30
C THR A 175 -24.40 -4.62 0.17
N THR A 176 -25.16 -5.20 1.11
CA THR A 176 -24.91 -5.10 2.55
C THR A 176 -24.48 -6.41 3.19
N LYS A 177 -24.45 -7.51 2.42
CA LYS A 177 -24.18 -8.86 2.93
C LYS A 177 -23.38 -9.67 1.91
N GLY A 178 -22.46 -10.48 2.42
CA GLY A 178 -21.71 -11.49 1.68
C GLY A 178 -20.70 -12.20 2.58
N LYS A 179 -19.93 -13.13 2.02
CA LYS A 179 -19.01 -14.00 2.78
C LYS A 179 -17.53 -13.85 2.35
N ASN A 180 -17.28 -13.43 1.11
CA ASN A 180 -15.97 -13.40 0.47
C ASN A 180 -15.61 -11.96 0.10
N GLY A 181 -15.43 -11.10 1.11
CA GLY A 181 -15.22 -9.68 0.89
C GLY A 181 -14.91 -8.92 2.17
N ILE A 182 -15.06 -7.60 2.09
CA ILE A 182 -14.93 -6.69 3.23
C ILE A 182 -16.22 -5.91 3.42
N ILE A 183 -16.55 -5.62 4.67
CA ILE A 183 -17.62 -4.69 5.03
C ILE A 183 -16.97 -3.37 5.41
N ILE A 184 -17.48 -2.28 4.85
CA ILE A 184 -17.09 -0.93 5.20
C ILE A 184 -18.23 -0.26 5.95
N GLY A 185 -17.94 0.31 7.12
CA GLY A 185 -18.88 1.14 7.89
C GLY A 185 -18.17 2.32 8.54
N THR A 186 -18.90 3.10 9.35
CA THR A 186 -18.37 4.33 9.98
C THR A 186 -18.10 4.18 11.48
N GLN A 187 -18.48 3.05 12.07
CA GLN A 187 -18.50 2.84 13.52
C GLN A 187 -17.45 1.82 13.98
N GLY A 188 -17.01 1.97 15.24
CA GLY A 188 -16.08 1.03 15.88
C GLY A 188 -14.59 1.33 15.65
N PRO A 189 -13.68 0.39 15.97
CA PRO A 189 -12.24 0.54 15.76
C PRO A 189 -11.89 0.42 14.27
N LEU A 190 -10.61 0.63 13.91
CA LEU A 190 -10.15 0.62 12.51
C LEU A 190 -10.56 -0.67 11.77
N ILE A 191 -10.44 -1.82 12.44
CA ILE A 191 -10.82 -3.12 11.92
C ILE A 191 -11.35 -4.01 13.03
N ILE A 192 -12.43 -4.74 12.76
CA ILE A 192 -12.91 -5.88 13.54
C ILE A 192 -13.28 -7.03 12.61
N PHE A 193 -13.40 -8.24 13.15
CA PHE A 193 -13.88 -9.40 12.41
C PHE A 193 -15.24 -9.82 12.94
N ARG A 194 -16.24 -9.89 12.07
CA ARG A 194 -17.57 -10.43 12.37
C ARG A 194 -17.83 -11.58 11.43
N ASP A 195 -18.10 -12.77 11.98
CA ASP A 195 -18.35 -13.99 11.19
C ASP A 195 -17.28 -14.27 10.12
N ASN A 196 -16.01 -14.07 10.48
CA ASN A 196 -14.84 -14.18 9.60
C ASN A 196 -14.76 -13.16 8.44
N VAL A 197 -15.64 -12.16 8.40
CA VAL A 197 -15.58 -11.03 7.47
C VAL A 197 -14.95 -9.82 8.15
N ALA A 198 -14.01 -9.16 7.48
CA ALA A 198 -13.40 -7.93 7.99
C ALA A 198 -14.41 -6.78 7.89
N VAL A 199 -14.64 -6.09 9.00
CA VAL A 199 -15.42 -4.85 9.07
C VAL A 199 -14.46 -3.71 9.33
N ILE A 200 -14.37 -2.78 8.38
CA ILE A 200 -13.40 -1.68 8.37
C ILE A 200 -14.13 -0.38 8.62
N ASN A 201 -13.61 0.41 9.55
CA ASN A 201 -14.12 1.76 9.79
C ASN A 201 -13.47 2.75 8.80
N ILE A 202 -14.23 3.15 7.77
CA ILE A 202 -13.72 4.02 6.70
C ILE A 202 -13.50 5.46 7.15
N SER A 203 -14.25 5.95 8.14
CA SER A 203 -14.05 7.31 8.66
C SER A 203 -12.70 7.46 9.37
N LYS A 204 -12.14 6.33 9.83
CA LYS A 204 -10.78 6.24 10.38
C LYS A 204 -9.71 5.95 9.34
N LEU A 205 -10.08 5.83 8.06
CA LEU A 205 -9.17 5.43 6.99
C LEU A 205 -9.04 6.52 5.92
N VAL A 206 -10.16 7.05 5.45
CA VAL A 206 -10.28 8.01 4.34
C VAL A 206 -10.97 9.28 4.84
N GLU A 207 -10.40 10.44 4.57
CA GLU A 207 -10.96 11.73 5.03
C GLU A 207 -12.31 12.06 4.36
N ASN A 208 -12.45 11.81 3.07
CA ASN A 208 -13.68 12.08 2.30
C ASN A 208 -14.57 10.83 2.16
N PHE A 209 -14.75 10.07 3.24
CA PHE A 209 -15.43 8.77 3.18
C PHE A 209 -16.91 8.86 2.81
N GLU A 210 -17.55 10.03 2.96
CA GLU A 210 -18.94 10.28 2.57
C GLU A 210 -19.16 10.16 1.06
N THR A 211 -18.08 10.28 0.27
CA THR A 211 -18.12 10.01 -1.18
C THR A 211 -18.24 8.51 -1.50
N ILE A 212 -17.92 7.65 -0.54
CA ILE A 212 -17.95 6.18 -0.64
C ILE A 212 -19.23 5.63 0.01
N LEU A 213 -19.55 6.11 1.20
CA LEU A 213 -20.74 5.74 1.97
C LEU A 213 -21.75 6.88 1.95
N SER A 214 -22.87 6.66 1.26
CA SER A 214 -24.01 7.57 1.35
C SER A 214 -24.56 7.62 2.78
N PRO A 215 -25.02 8.79 3.28
CA PRO A 215 -25.57 8.94 4.64
C PRO A 215 -26.72 7.98 4.98
N GLN A 216 -27.37 7.40 3.97
CA GLN A 216 -28.51 6.48 4.12
C GLN A 216 -28.09 5.00 4.29
N LYS A 217 -26.81 4.66 4.13
CA LYS A 217 -26.29 3.30 4.29
C LYS A 217 -25.25 3.25 5.41
N ASP A 218 -25.58 2.57 6.51
CA ASP A 218 -24.66 2.39 7.64
C ASP A 218 -23.41 1.56 7.31
N SER A 219 -23.52 0.70 6.28
CA SER A 219 -22.40 -0.08 5.77
C SER A 219 -22.63 -0.57 4.34
N ILE A 220 -21.53 -0.92 3.67
CA ILE A 220 -21.53 -1.61 2.37
C ILE A 220 -20.64 -2.84 2.45
N TYR A 221 -21.03 -3.89 1.74
CA TYR A 221 -20.21 -5.06 1.48
C TYR A 221 -19.58 -4.94 0.09
N ILE A 222 -18.27 -5.12 0.04
CA ILE A 222 -17.47 -5.12 -1.18
C ILE A 222 -16.93 -6.52 -1.40
N ASP A 223 -17.34 -7.12 -2.50
CA ASP A 223 -17.01 -8.49 -2.86
C ASP A 223 -15.61 -8.58 -3.49
N PHE A 224 -14.83 -9.57 -3.10
CA PHE A 224 -13.47 -9.78 -3.61
C PHE A 224 -13.44 -10.11 -5.10
N GLU A 225 -14.42 -10.83 -5.63
CA GLU A 225 -14.45 -11.22 -7.05
C GLU A 225 -14.89 -10.05 -7.93
N LYS A 226 -15.87 -9.27 -7.46
CA LYS A 226 -16.42 -8.15 -8.24
C LYS A 226 -15.56 -6.90 -8.19
N HIS A 227 -14.88 -6.67 -7.06
CA HIS A 227 -14.09 -5.46 -6.83
C HIS A 227 -12.71 -5.77 -6.20
N PRO A 228 -11.89 -6.63 -6.83
CA PRO A 228 -10.63 -7.09 -6.27
C PRO A 228 -9.66 -5.94 -5.97
N GLU A 229 -9.51 -5.01 -6.91
CA GLU A 229 -8.58 -3.87 -6.79
C GLU A 229 -8.99 -2.90 -5.67
N LEU A 230 -10.30 -2.65 -5.51
CA LEU A 230 -10.80 -1.78 -4.45
C LEU A 230 -10.55 -2.41 -3.08
N CYS A 231 -10.84 -3.71 -2.94
CA CYS A 231 -10.59 -4.45 -1.70
C CYS A 231 -9.11 -4.45 -1.34
N GLU A 232 -8.25 -4.69 -2.33
CA GLU A 232 -6.80 -4.64 -2.17
C GLU A 232 -6.31 -3.30 -1.65
N LEU A 233 -6.70 -2.18 -2.27
CA LEU A 233 -6.27 -0.86 -1.82
C LEU A 233 -6.74 -0.55 -0.39
N ILE A 234 -7.97 -0.92 -0.03
CA ILE A 234 -8.49 -0.71 1.32
C ILE A 234 -7.67 -1.49 2.34
N ILE A 235 -7.38 -2.77 2.04
CA ILE A 235 -6.54 -3.63 2.89
C ILE A 235 -5.16 -3.01 3.05
N LEU A 236 -4.53 -2.59 1.95
CA LEU A 236 -3.21 -1.97 1.96
C LEU A 236 -3.18 -0.67 2.76
N LEU A 237 -4.23 0.15 2.68
CA LEU A 237 -4.32 1.39 3.47
C LEU A 237 -4.54 1.10 4.96
N VAL A 238 -5.28 0.05 5.32
CA VAL A 238 -5.43 -0.38 6.71
C VAL A 238 -4.10 -0.85 7.27
N ASP A 239 -3.34 -1.65 6.53
CA ASP A 239 -2.04 -2.15 6.96
C ASP A 239 -0.97 -1.05 6.97
N TYR A 240 -1.08 -0.07 6.07
CA TYR A 240 -0.25 1.14 6.08
C TYR A 240 -0.40 1.93 7.40
N ARG A 241 -1.63 2.06 7.93
CA ARG A 241 -1.94 2.76 9.18
C ARG A 241 -1.65 1.94 10.45
N SER A 242 -1.58 0.60 10.35
CA SER A 242 -1.41 -0.31 11.49
C SER A 242 0.03 -0.30 12.04
#